data_AF-A0A268UAP2-F1
#
_entry.id   AF-A0A268UAP2-F1
#
_cell.length_a   1.000
_cell.length_b   1.000
_cell.length_c   1.000
_cell.angle_alpha   90.00
_cell.angle_beta   90.00
_cell.angle_gamma   90.00
#
_symmetry.space_group_name_H-M   'P 1'
#
loop_
_entity.id
_entity.type
_entity.pdbx_description
1 polymer ?
#
loop_
_entity_poly.entity_id
_entity_poly.type
_entity_poly.pdbx_seq_one_letter_code
_entity_poly.pdbx_strand_id
1 'polypeptide(L)'
;MSKVLFIGVFLALNLYAGPICEFKLNDIKAQIDYAKKKNLDNRAKDLEIKLQDFAKTCKDSDILEEIDQNIQSTQNNLQNAKSALHQAQLQGDAHRLRQAQIDYKVANMQYIAAKQEMLRMKDLLKDSKNKK
;
A
#
# COMPACT_ATOMS: atom_id res chain seq x y z
N MET A 1 40.91 -25.62 -33.87
CA MET A 1 39.90 -26.04 -32.87
C MET A 1 39.61 -24.82 -32.00
N SER A 2 38.52 -24.11 -32.32
CA SER A 2 38.21 -22.79 -31.75
C SER A 2 37.73 -22.90 -30.31
N LYS A 3 38.36 -22.12 -29.43
CA LYS A 3 38.00 -21.96 -28.01
C LYS A 3 36.72 -21.13 -27.93
N VAL A 4 35.62 -21.73 -27.49
CA VAL A 4 34.37 -21.01 -27.19
C VAL A 4 34.47 -20.51 -25.75
N LEU A 5 34.75 -19.22 -25.60
CA LEU A 5 34.64 -18.49 -24.32
C LEU A 5 33.18 -18.06 -24.14
N PHE A 6 32.40 -18.87 -23.41
CA PHE A 6 31.09 -18.47 -22.91
C PHE A 6 31.29 -17.53 -21.72
N ILE A 7 31.42 -16.23 -22.00
CA ILE A 7 31.35 -15.18 -20.97
C ILE A 7 29.87 -14.94 -20.69
N GLY A 8 29.33 -15.66 -19.71
CA GLY A 8 28.01 -15.41 -19.15
C GLY A 8 28.00 -14.08 -18.42
N VAL A 9 27.50 -13.04 -19.08
CA VAL A 9 27.19 -11.76 -18.45
C VAL A 9 25.97 -11.98 -17.55
N PHE A 10 26.21 -12.31 -16.28
CA PHE A 10 25.21 -12.15 -15.23
C PHE A 10 24.97 -10.64 -15.07
N LEU A 11 23.95 -10.13 -15.76
CA LEU A 11 23.35 -8.85 -15.43
C LEU A 11 22.73 -8.98 -14.04
N ALA A 12 23.52 -8.71 -13.01
CA ALA A 12 23.00 -8.40 -11.68
C ALA A 12 22.26 -7.06 -11.82
N LEU A 13 20.99 -7.14 -12.24
CA LEU A 13 20.00 -6.11 -11.94
C LEU A 13 19.96 -6.05 -10.41
N ASN A 14 20.81 -5.19 -9.85
CA ASN A 14 20.66 -4.70 -8.50
C ASN A 14 19.30 -4.00 -8.51
N LEU A 15 18.24 -4.77 -8.25
CA LEU A 15 16.96 -4.26 -7.80
C LEU A 15 17.28 -3.54 -6.49
N TYR A 16 17.69 -2.28 -6.61
CA TYR A 16 17.85 -1.36 -5.51
C TYR A 16 16.44 -1.19 -4.95
N ALA A 17 16.09 -2.03 -3.98
CA ALA A 17 14.90 -1.84 -3.19
C ALA A 17 15.03 -0.45 -2.57
N GLY A 18 14.14 0.46 -2.95
CA GLY A 18 14.12 1.78 -2.35
C GLY A 18 13.65 1.69 -0.88
N PRO A 19 13.78 2.78 -0.13
CA PRO A 19 13.43 2.79 1.30
C PRO A 19 11.97 2.41 1.56
N ILE A 20 11.05 2.65 0.61
CA ILE A 20 9.65 2.23 0.75
C ILE A 20 9.52 0.71 0.62
N CYS A 21 10.18 0.11 -0.38
CA CYS A 21 10.25 -1.34 -0.53
C CYS A 21 10.86 -2.04 0.68
N GLU A 22 11.99 -1.54 1.18
CA GLU A 22 12.62 -2.08 2.39
C GLU A 22 11.68 -2.01 3.59
N PHE A 23 10.99 -0.88 3.77
CA PHE A 23 9.99 -0.72 4.81
C PHE A 23 8.88 -1.76 4.71
N LYS A 24 8.25 -1.94 3.54
CA LYS A 24 7.17 -2.91 3.35
C LYS A 24 7.64 -4.36 3.47
N LEU A 25 8.85 -4.69 3.00
CA LEU A 25 9.43 -6.02 3.18
C LEU A 25 9.64 -6.36 4.65
N ASN A 26 10.13 -5.39 5.43
CA ASN A 26 10.33 -5.58 6.87
C ASN A 26 9.00 -5.69 7.63
N ASP A 27 7.97 -4.97 7.20
CA ASP A 27 6.62 -5.13 7.73
C ASP A 27 6.06 -6.55 7.50
N ILE A 28 6.20 -7.09 6.27
CA ILE A 28 5.76 -8.47 5.97
C ILE A 28 6.55 -9.48 6.82
N LYS A 29 7.86 -9.30 6.99
CA LYS A 29 8.68 -10.15 7.88
C LYS A 29 8.18 -10.12 9.33
N ALA A 30 7.87 -8.93 9.85
CA ALA A 30 7.31 -8.80 11.19
C ALA A 30 5.96 -9.52 11.34
N GLN A 31 5.11 -9.47 10.30
CA GLN A 31 3.85 -10.21 10.28
C GLN A 31 4.06 -11.74 10.23
N ILE A 32 5.07 -12.23 9.51
CA ILE A 32 5.46 -13.66 9.51
C ILE A 32 5.88 -14.08 10.91
N ASP A 33 6.76 -13.30 11.55
CA ASP A 33 7.24 -13.59 12.90
C ASP A 33 6.10 -13.62 13.92
N TYR A 34 5.15 -12.68 13.79
CA TYR A 34 3.94 -12.67 14.61
C TYR A 34 3.09 -13.93 14.37
N ALA A 35 2.84 -14.29 13.11
CA ALA A 35 2.06 -15.48 12.77
C ALA A 35 2.69 -16.76 13.32
N LYS A 36 4.01 -16.93 13.19
CA LYS A 36 4.76 -18.04 13.76
C LYS A 36 4.65 -18.08 15.28
N LYS A 37 4.82 -16.95 15.97
CA LYS A 37 4.65 -16.85 17.43
C LYS A 37 3.24 -17.18 17.91
N LYS A 38 2.22 -17.02 17.05
CA LYS A 38 0.82 -17.35 17.35
C LYS A 38 0.39 -18.73 16.83
N ASN A 39 1.32 -19.55 16.34
CA ASN A 39 1.04 -20.86 15.74
C ASN A 39 0.00 -20.79 14.60
N LEU A 40 0.05 -19.70 13.81
CA LEU A 40 -0.81 -19.49 12.65
C LEU A 40 -0.08 -19.93 11.38
N ASP A 41 0.26 -21.22 11.30
CA ASP A 41 1.23 -21.74 10.31
C ASP A 41 0.80 -21.50 8.85
N ASN A 42 -0.49 -21.69 8.55
CA ASN A 42 -1.03 -21.41 7.21
C ASN A 42 -0.85 -19.92 6.84
N ARG A 43 -1.11 -19.02 7.80
CA ARG A 43 -0.93 -17.58 7.60
C ARG A 43 0.54 -17.21 7.41
N ALA A 44 1.44 -17.82 8.18
CA ALA A 44 2.87 -17.61 8.03
C ALA A 44 3.34 -18.03 6.62
N LYS A 45 2.89 -19.19 6.14
CA LYS A 45 3.22 -19.70 4.80
C LYS A 45 2.70 -18.77 3.69
N ASP A 46 1.46 -18.30 3.79
CA ASP A 46 0.90 -17.35 2.82
C ASP A 46 1.70 -16.03 2.79
N LEU A 47 2.13 -15.55 3.96
CA LEU A 47 2.95 -14.34 4.07
C LEU A 47 4.37 -14.56 3.53
N GLU A 48 4.96 -15.73 3.70
CA GLU A 48 6.27 -16.08 3.12
C GLU A 48 6.24 -16.11 1.59
N ILE A 49 5.18 -16.69 1.00
CA ILE A 49 4.97 -16.67 -0.46
C ILE A 49 4.85 -15.22 -0.95
N LYS A 50 4.00 -14.42 -0.29
CA LYS A 50 3.84 -12.99 -0.61
C LYS A 50 5.16 -12.23 -0.49
N LEU A 51 5.97 -12.51 0.53
CA LEU A 51 7.27 -11.88 0.71
C LEU A 51 8.19 -12.18 -0.48
N GLN A 52 8.24 -13.44 -0.93
CA GLN A 52 9.08 -13.82 -2.08
C GLN A 52 8.63 -13.15 -3.38
N ASP A 53 7.33 -13.09 -3.63
CA ASP A 53 6.81 -12.46 -4.83
C ASP A 53 7.02 -10.95 -4.79
N PHE A 54 6.73 -10.33 -3.65
CA PHE A 54 6.91 -8.89 -3.45
C PHE A 54 8.38 -8.49 -3.56
N ALA A 55 9.31 -9.26 -2.98
CA ALA A 55 10.74 -8.97 -3.04
C ALA A 55 11.33 -8.97 -4.47
N LYS A 56 10.74 -9.72 -5.40
CA LYS A 56 11.21 -9.80 -6.79
C LYS A 56 10.77 -8.60 -7.64
N THR A 57 9.64 -8.01 -7.31
CA THR A 57 8.97 -7.01 -8.16
C THR A 57 8.85 -5.64 -7.51
N CYS A 58 9.21 -5.50 -6.22
CA CYS A 58 9.00 -4.27 -5.49
C CYS A 58 9.76 -3.09 -6.10
N LYS A 59 9.00 -2.02 -6.38
CA LYS A 59 9.53 -0.71 -6.73
C LYS A 59 8.79 0.36 -5.95
N ASP A 60 9.54 1.32 -5.41
CA ASP A 60 8.99 2.47 -4.68
C ASP A 60 8.00 3.27 -5.54
N SER A 61 8.28 3.40 -6.84
CA SER A 61 7.38 4.08 -7.80
C SER A 61 6.01 3.41 -7.86
N ASP A 62 5.98 2.08 -7.95
CA ASP A 62 4.76 1.31 -8.17
C ASP A 62 3.88 1.37 -6.92
N ILE A 63 4.51 1.36 -5.74
CA ILE A 63 3.82 1.55 -4.45
C ILE A 63 3.23 2.96 -4.35
N LEU A 64 3.99 3.99 -4.73
CA LEU A 64 3.49 5.37 -4.71
C LEU A 64 2.33 5.57 -5.68
N GLU A 65 2.41 4.94 -6.87
CA GLU A 65 1.32 4.96 -7.84
C GLU A 65 0.06 4.27 -7.31
N GLU A 66 0.20 3.09 -6.69
CA GLU A 66 -0.92 2.39 -6.04
C GLU A 66 -1.59 3.25 -4.97
N ILE A 67 -0.80 3.94 -4.14
CA ILE A 67 -1.34 4.83 -3.10
C ILE A 67 -2.03 6.04 -3.75
N ASP A 68 -1.50 6.61 -4.84
CA ASP A 68 -2.15 7.72 -5.55
C ASP A 68 -3.49 7.27 -6.16
N GLN A 69 -3.54 6.11 -6.81
CA GLN A 69 -4.77 5.53 -7.33
C GLN A 69 -5.80 5.31 -6.20
N ASN A 70 -5.37 4.84 -5.03
CA ASN A 70 -6.24 4.70 -3.86
C ASN A 70 -6.74 6.06 -3.34
N ILE A 71 -5.90 7.10 -3.36
CA ILE A 71 -6.30 8.47 -3.03
C ILE A 71 -7.38 8.96 -4.00
N GLN A 72 -7.23 8.76 -5.31
CA GLN A 72 -8.23 9.17 -6.29
C GLN A 72 -9.55 8.42 -6.09
N SER A 73 -9.48 7.11 -5.86
CA SER A 73 -10.65 6.27 -5.59
C SER A 73 -11.40 6.73 -4.32
N THR A 74 -10.68 6.91 -3.21
CA THR A 74 -11.28 7.36 -1.94
C THR A 74 -11.81 8.79 -2.01
N GLN A 75 -11.17 9.67 -2.78
CA GLN A 75 -11.67 11.02 -3.06
C GLN A 75 -13.00 10.99 -3.81
N ASN A 76 -13.11 10.15 -4.83
CA ASN A 76 -14.36 9.96 -5.57
C ASN A 76 -15.46 9.41 -4.66
N ASN A 77 -15.15 8.43 -3.83
CA ASN A 77 -16.10 7.88 -2.85
C ASN A 77 -16.56 8.92 -1.84
N LEU A 78 -15.65 9.76 -1.34
CA LEU A 78 -15.99 10.88 -0.45
C LEU A 78 -16.93 11.87 -1.12
N GLN A 79 -16.68 12.20 -2.39
CA GLN A 79 -17.54 13.12 -3.14
C GLN A 79 -18.94 12.53 -3.40
N ASN A 80 -19.02 11.23 -3.67
CA ASN A 80 -20.29 10.51 -3.81
C ASN A 80 -21.06 10.49 -2.48
N ALA A 81 -20.39 10.16 -1.37
CA ALA A 81 -20.99 10.14 -0.04
C ALA A 81 -21.45 11.54 0.39
N LYS A 82 -20.70 12.59 0.06
CA LYS A 82 -21.09 13.99 0.29
C LYS A 82 -22.36 14.36 -0.47
N SER A 83 -22.46 13.96 -1.73
CA SER A 83 -23.66 14.18 -2.56
C SER A 83 -24.88 13.43 -2.01
N ALA A 84 -24.70 12.16 -1.61
CA ALA A 84 -25.76 11.36 -1.01
C ALA A 84 -26.26 11.94 0.32
N LEU A 85 -25.33 12.44 1.16
CA LEU A 85 -25.68 13.14 2.40
C LEU A 85 -26.51 14.39 2.11
N HIS A 86 -26.11 15.20 1.12
CA HIS A 86 -26.88 16.38 0.74
C HIS A 86 -28.29 16.02 0.24
N GLN A 87 -28.43 14.98 -0.57
CA GLN A 87 -29.74 14.51 -1.03
C GLN A 87 -30.61 14.00 0.13
N ALA A 88 -30.03 13.26 1.08
CA ALA A 88 -30.75 12.78 2.26
C ALA A 88 -31.23 13.94 3.16
N GLN A 89 -30.46 15.03 3.27
CA GLN A 89 -30.87 16.24 3.97
C GLN A 89 -32.10 16.89 3.32
N LEU A 90 -32.17 16.91 1.99
CA LEU A 90 -33.30 17.49 1.26
C LEU A 90 -34.57 16.62 1.34
N GLN A 91 -34.41 15.29 1.41
CA GLN A 91 -35.54 14.36 1.46
C GLN A 91 -36.21 14.28 2.85
N GLY A 92 -35.52 14.69 3.92
CA GLY A 92 -36.09 14.73 5.27
C GLY A 92 -36.31 13.36 5.94
N ASP A 93 -35.87 12.26 5.32
CA ASP A 93 -35.89 10.92 5.93
C ASP A 93 -34.76 10.79 6.96
N ALA A 94 -35.13 10.76 8.23
CA ALA A 94 -34.19 10.70 9.35
C ALA A 94 -33.30 9.44 9.34
N HIS A 95 -33.82 8.31 8.87
CA HIS A 95 -33.04 7.07 8.81
C HIS A 95 -32.00 7.14 7.71
N ARG A 96 -32.41 7.57 6.50
CA ARG A 96 -31.48 7.78 5.37
C ARG A 96 -30.43 8.85 5.68
N LEU A 97 -30.82 9.93 6.36
CA LEU A 97 -29.90 10.97 6.79
C LEU A 97 -28.83 10.42 7.74
N ARG A 98 -29.22 9.64 8.76
CA ARG A 98 -28.26 9.03 9.68
C ARG A 98 -27.30 8.09 8.97
N GLN A 99 -27.79 7.24 8.06
CA GLN A 99 -26.94 6.35 7.29
C GLN A 99 -25.94 7.13 6.42
N ALA A 100 -26.42 8.14 5.69
CA ALA A 100 -25.56 8.96 4.85
C ALA A 100 -24.50 9.75 5.65
N GLN A 101 -24.79 10.14 6.89
CA GLN A 101 -23.79 10.75 7.78
C GLN A 101 -22.69 9.77 8.18
N ILE A 102 -23.05 8.50 8.44
CA ILE A 102 -22.07 7.44 8.74
C ILE A 102 -21.20 7.18 7.52
N ASP A 103 -21.81 6.99 6.35
CA ASP A 103 -21.11 6.71 5.10
C ASP A 103 -20.15 7.85 4.73
N TYR A 104 -20.58 9.11 4.89
CA TYR A 104 -19.71 10.27 4.70
C TYR A 104 -18.51 10.27 5.65
N LYS A 105 -18.73 9.99 6.95
CA LYS A 105 -17.63 9.91 7.92
C LYS A 105 -16.65 8.79 7.58
N VAL A 106 -17.14 7.62 7.20
CA VAL A 106 -16.30 6.48 6.78
C VAL A 106 -15.49 6.83 5.55
N ALA A 107 -16.12 7.37 4.50
CA ALA A 107 -15.43 7.78 3.28
C ALA A 107 -14.37 8.87 3.56
N ASN A 108 -14.66 9.82 4.45
CA ASN A 108 -13.70 10.85 4.84
C ASN A 108 -12.50 10.25 5.59
N MET A 109 -12.72 9.31 6.51
CA MET A 109 -11.65 8.61 7.21
C MET A 109 -10.77 7.82 6.25
N GLN A 110 -11.36 7.12 5.27
CA GLN A 110 -10.61 6.37 4.25
C GLN A 110 -9.74 7.29 3.39
N TYR A 111 -10.29 8.43 2.95
CA TYR A 111 -9.53 9.41 2.17
C TYR A 111 -8.36 10.01 2.97
N ILE A 112 -8.59 10.35 4.24
CA ILE A 112 -7.53 10.84 5.14
C ILE A 112 -6.45 9.78 5.34
N ALA A 113 -6.84 8.52 5.60
CA ALA A 113 -5.89 7.42 5.77
C ALA A 113 -5.03 7.20 4.52
N ALA A 114 -5.62 7.26 3.32
CA ALA A 114 -4.88 7.15 2.06
C ALA A 114 -3.86 8.30 1.88
N LYS A 115 -4.25 9.54 2.20
CA LYS A 115 -3.33 10.70 2.19
C LYS A 115 -2.21 10.57 3.22
N GLN A 116 -2.51 10.07 4.42
CA GLN A 116 -1.52 9.85 5.46
C GLN A 116 -0.51 8.78 5.07
N GLU A 117 -0.94 7.70 4.41
CA GLU A 117 -0.02 6.67 3.92
C GLU A 117 0.94 7.25 2.87
N MET A 118 0.44 8.08 1.93
CA MET A 118 1.31 8.77 0.96
C MET A 118 2.34 9.67 1.64
N LEU A 119 1.93 10.44 2.66
CA LEU A 119 2.86 11.28 3.43
C LEU A 119 3.94 10.43 4.11
N ARG A 120 3.54 9.34 4.75
CA ARG A 120 4.46 8.41 5.41
C ARG A 120 5.50 7.84 4.45
N MET A 121 5.08 7.45 3.24
CA MET A 121 6.01 6.96 2.21
C MET A 121 6.97 8.05 1.72
N LYS A 122 6.49 9.30 1.58
CA LYS A 122 7.34 10.44 1.20
C LYS A 122 8.35 10.79 2.28
N ASP A 123 7.98 10.67 3.55
CA ASP A 123 8.90 10.90 4.68
C ASP A 123 10.01 9.86 4.70
N LEU A 124 9.71 8.57 4.45
CA LEU A 124 10.72 7.52 4.31
C LEU A 124 11.75 7.85 3.21
N LEU A 125 11.30 8.41 2.07
CA LEU A 125 12.20 8.84 1.00
C LEU A 125 13.08 10.01 1.41
N LYS A 126 12.55 10.96 2.18
CA LYS A 126 13.30 12.14 2.66
C LYS A 126 14.36 11.73 3.69
N ASP A 127 14.00 10.88 4.63
CA ASP A 127 14.91 10.39 5.67
C ASP A 127 16.05 9.55 5.09
N SER A 128 15.76 8.77 4.04
CA SER A 128 16.78 8.03 3.30
C SER A 128 17.79 8.96 2.61
N LYS A 129 17.33 10.10 2.06
CA LYS A 129 18.20 11.10 1.41
C LYS A 129 19.10 11.84 2.40
N ASN A 130 18.65 12.07 3.62
CA ASN A 130 19.41 12.78 4.65
C ASN A 130 20.48 11.91 5.36
N LYS A 131 20.47 10.58 5.12
CA LYS A 131 21.41 9.61 5.70
C LYS A 131 22.55 9.21 4.74
N LYS A 132 22.59 9.78 3.54
CA LYS A 132 23.69 9.65 2.59
C LYS A 132 24.57 10.89 2.65
#